data_AF-A0A0N8PQC2-F1
#
_entry.id   AF-A0A0N8PQC2-F1
#
_cell.length_a   1.000
_cell.length_b   1.000
_cell.length_c   1.000
_cell.angle_alpha   90.00
_cell.angle_beta   90.00
_cell.angle_gamma   90.00
#
_symmetry.space_group_name_H-M   'P 1'
#
loop_
_entity.id
_entity.type
_entity.pdbx_description
1 polymer ?
#
loop_
_entity_poly.entity_id
_entity_poly.type
_entity_poly.pdbx_seq_one_letter_code
_entity_poly.pdbx_strand_id
1 'polypeptide(L)'
;SRADMLREGQPVGLYSPGGALVGLLELRERFSYDARHEAEQVYRTTAAEHPGVARLYQQGPVLLGGDIWLLDRPQSAFPHLSLTPAATRTVFAERGWKTIVGFQTRNPVHRAHEYLQKAALEQIDGLLLHPLVGATKDDDVPAATRVRTYEVLLEGYYPRERVLLAAYPAAMRYAGPREALLHAISRQNY
;
A
#
# COMPACT_ATOMS: atom_id res chain seq x y z
N SER A 1 5.93 -19.33 22.67
CA SER A 1 5.29 -18.29 21.82
C SER A 1 3.93 -18.79 21.33
N ARG A 2 3.02 -17.92 20.84
CA ARG A 2 1.76 -18.38 20.20
C ARG A 2 2.02 -19.26 18.97
N ALA A 3 3.16 -19.09 18.31
CA ALA A 3 3.56 -19.87 17.14
C ALA A 3 3.94 -21.32 17.48
N ASP A 4 4.35 -21.61 18.73
CA ASP A 4 4.73 -22.97 19.15
C ASP A 4 3.52 -23.90 19.22
N MET A 5 2.33 -23.33 19.42
CA MET A 5 1.05 -24.03 19.40
C MET A 5 0.55 -24.31 17.97
N LEU A 6 1.21 -23.74 16.96
CA LEU A 6 0.83 -23.94 15.56
C LEU A 6 1.61 -25.10 14.93
N ARG A 7 0.92 -25.92 14.12
CA ARG A 7 1.49 -27.04 13.38
C ARG A 7 1.34 -26.80 11.89
N GLU A 8 2.39 -27.10 11.13
CA GLU A 8 2.32 -27.11 9.66
C GLU A 8 1.24 -28.10 9.19
N GLY A 9 0.56 -27.76 8.11
CA GLY A 9 -0.59 -28.49 7.56
C GLY A 9 -1.94 -28.14 8.18
N GLN A 10 -2.00 -27.29 9.21
CA GLN A 10 -3.27 -26.88 9.80
C GLN A 10 -3.74 -25.49 9.31
N PRO A 11 -5.05 -25.26 9.21
CA PRO A 11 -5.59 -23.93 8.94
C PRO A 11 -5.44 -23.02 10.17
N VAL A 12 -5.04 -21.78 9.92
CA VAL A 12 -4.87 -20.74 10.94
C VAL A 12 -5.79 -19.57 10.60
N GLY A 13 -6.67 -19.20 11.52
CA GLY A 13 -7.54 -18.02 11.37
C GLY A 13 -6.74 -16.71 11.48
N LEU A 14 -6.93 -15.82 10.52
CA LEU A 14 -6.39 -14.46 10.51
C LEU A 14 -7.48 -13.50 11.00
N TYR A 15 -7.22 -12.80 12.10
CA TYR A 15 -8.19 -11.92 12.74
C TYR A 15 -7.76 -10.46 12.63
N SER A 16 -8.73 -9.57 12.41
CA SER A 16 -8.51 -8.12 12.49
C SER A 16 -8.20 -7.67 13.92
N PRO A 17 -7.68 -6.46 14.14
CA PRO A 17 -7.50 -5.90 15.49
C PRO A 17 -8.81 -5.86 16.31
N GLY A 18 -9.97 -5.79 15.64
CA GLY A 18 -11.29 -5.83 16.28
C GLY A 18 -11.81 -7.25 16.58
N GLY A 19 -11.04 -8.30 16.29
CA GLY A 19 -11.40 -9.69 16.56
C GLY A 19 -12.27 -10.37 15.48
N ALA A 20 -12.53 -9.71 14.35
CA ALA A 20 -13.27 -10.32 13.24
C ALA A 20 -12.35 -11.26 12.44
N LEU A 21 -12.85 -12.44 12.05
CA LEU A 21 -12.13 -13.36 11.16
C LEU A 21 -12.13 -12.81 9.74
N VAL A 22 -10.96 -12.43 9.21
CA VAL A 22 -10.81 -11.81 7.88
C VAL A 22 -10.24 -12.76 6.84
N GLY A 23 -9.57 -13.82 7.28
CA GLY A 23 -8.96 -14.78 6.35
C GLY A 23 -8.52 -16.07 7.00
N LEU A 24 -8.06 -16.99 6.17
CA LEU A 24 -7.45 -18.24 6.55
C LEU A 24 -6.06 -18.33 5.95
N LEU A 25 -5.10 -18.81 6.73
CA LEU A 25 -3.77 -19.21 6.29
C LEU A 25 -3.69 -20.74 6.39
N GLU A 26 -3.44 -21.42 5.28
CA GLU A 26 -3.02 -22.83 5.33
C GLU A 26 -1.53 -22.85 5.62
N LEU A 27 -1.17 -23.14 6.88
CA LEU A 27 0.20 -23.02 7.33
C LEU A 27 1.08 -24.09 6.67
N ARG A 28 2.02 -23.68 5.82
CA ARG A 28 2.98 -24.57 5.14
C ARG A 28 4.35 -24.54 5.78
N GLU A 29 4.78 -23.38 6.24
CA GLU A 29 6.13 -23.16 6.76
C GLU A 29 6.09 -22.32 8.02
N ARG A 30 6.89 -22.72 9.01
CA ARG A 30 7.15 -21.92 10.22
C ARG A 30 8.65 -21.79 10.44
N PHE A 31 9.18 -20.58 10.32
CA PHE A 31 10.62 -20.35 10.40
C PHE A 31 10.97 -19.11 11.23
N SER A 32 12.11 -19.16 11.89
CA SER A 32 12.73 -17.99 12.52
C SER A 32 13.53 -17.20 11.49
N TYR A 33 13.76 -15.92 11.75
CA TYR A 33 14.53 -15.05 10.89
C TYR A 33 15.46 -14.15 11.73
N ASP A 34 16.51 -13.65 11.09
CA ASP A 34 17.38 -12.64 11.69
C ASP A 34 16.86 -11.26 11.30
N ALA A 35 16.14 -10.63 12.24
CA ALA A 35 15.57 -9.31 12.05
C ALA A 35 16.63 -8.22 11.80
N ARG A 36 17.82 -8.37 12.39
CA ARG A 36 18.92 -7.42 12.18
C ARG A 36 19.48 -7.58 10.76
N HIS A 37 19.69 -8.82 10.32
CA HIS A 37 20.12 -9.10 8.95
C HIS A 37 19.11 -8.56 7.93
N GLU A 38 17.81 -8.80 8.14
CA GLU A 38 16.76 -8.23 7.27
C GLU A 38 16.83 -6.70 7.28
N ALA A 39 17.05 -6.07 8.43
CA ALA A 39 17.17 -4.62 8.51
C ALA A 39 18.34 -4.08 7.68
N GLU A 40 19.52 -4.68 7.82
CA GLU A 40 20.73 -4.34 7.06
C GLU A 40 20.51 -4.49 5.55
N GLN A 41 19.83 -5.57 5.14
CA GLN A 41 19.59 -5.81 3.73
C GLN A 41 18.53 -4.85 3.19
N VAL A 42 17.33 -4.81 3.80
CA VAL A 42 16.16 -4.10 3.28
C VAL A 42 16.26 -2.59 3.46
N TYR A 43 16.59 -2.12 4.67
CA TYR A 43 16.59 -0.69 5.01
C TYR A 43 17.97 -0.05 4.89
N ARG A 44 19.04 -0.84 4.71
CA ARG A 44 20.43 -0.37 4.68
C ARG A 44 20.88 0.32 5.98
N THR A 45 20.15 0.05 7.07
CA THR A 45 20.45 0.52 8.42
C THR A 45 19.79 -0.43 9.42
N THR A 46 20.39 -0.56 10.61
CA THR A 46 19.84 -1.31 11.76
C THR A 46 19.33 -0.38 12.86
N ALA A 47 19.36 0.93 12.62
CA ALA A 47 18.98 1.97 13.57
C ALA A 47 17.49 1.87 13.89
N ALA A 48 17.16 1.70 15.18
CA ALA A 48 15.77 1.56 15.63
C ALA A 48 14.97 2.86 15.48
N GLU A 49 15.64 3.99 15.25
CA GLU A 49 15.03 5.28 14.92
C GLU A 49 14.41 5.27 13.51
N HIS A 50 14.86 4.38 12.62
CA HIS A 50 14.26 4.23 11.29
C HIS A 50 12.88 3.55 11.41
N PRO A 51 11.77 4.17 10.95
CA PRO A 51 10.41 3.64 11.20
C PRO A 51 10.17 2.21 10.70
N GLY A 52 10.75 1.85 9.55
CA GLY A 52 10.67 0.49 9.01
C GLY A 52 11.42 -0.54 9.86
N VAL A 53 12.55 -0.15 10.45
CA VAL A 53 13.37 -1.02 11.31
C VAL A 53 12.70 -1.16 12.66
N ALA A 54 12.19 -0.07 13.24
CA ALA A 54 11.42 -0.08 14.47
C ALA A 54 10.25 -1.09 14.39
N ARG A 55 9.48 -1.03 13.29
CA ARG A 55 8.37 -1.97 13.06
C ARG A 55 8.85 -3.41 12.95
N LEU A 56 9.94 -3.65 12.22
CA LEU A 56 10.53 -4.98 12.07
C LEU A 56 10.93 -5.58 13.43
N TYR A 57 11.61 -4.80 14.28
CA TYR A 57 12.04 -5.25 15.61
C TYR A 57 10.89 -5.46 16.61
N GLN A 58 9.72 -4.88 16.37
CA GLN A 58 8.51 -5.14 17.16
C GLN A 58 7.80 -6.44 16.79
N GLN A 59 8.15 -7.07 15.66
CA GLN A 59 7.53 -8.32 15.22
C GLN A 59 7.98 -9.50 16.09
N GLY A 60 7.13 -10.53 16.14
CA GLY A 60 7.50 -11.79 16.78
C GLY A 60 8.68 -12.48 16.07
N PRO A 61 9.40 -13.38 16.75
CA PRO A 61 10.62 -14.01 16.22
C PRO A 61 10.36 -15.11 15.17
N VAL A 62 9.10 -15.37 14.83
CA VAL A 62 8.68 -16.47 13.94
C VAL A 62 7.79 -15.90 12.84
N LEU A 63 8.10 -16.26 11.60
CA LEU A 63 7.30 -15.99 10.41
C LEU A 63 6.52 -17.24 10.03
N LEU A 64 5.32 -17.03 9.49
CA LEU A 64 4.41 -18.08 9.03
C LEU A 64 4.20 -17.91 7.53
N GLY A 65 4.50 -18.96 6.77
CA GLY A 65 4.36 -19.02 5.32
C GLY A 65 3.28 -20.02 4.90
N GLY A 66 2.54 -19.69 3.84
CA GLY A 66 1.49 -20.55 3.31
C GLY A 66 0.47 -19.79 2.47
N ASP A 67 -0.47 -20.54 1.91
CA ASP A 67 -1.54 -19.99 1.09
C ASP A 67 -2.56 -19.24 1.95
N ILE A 68 -3.10 -18.15 1.41
CA ILE A 68 -4.03 -17.27 2.12
C ILE A 68 -5.34 -17.15 1.34
N TRP A 69 -6.46 -17.30 2.06
CA TRP A 69 -7.79 -17.02 1.56
C TRP A 69 -8.39 -15.83 2.31
N LEU A 70 -8.83 -14.83 1.55
CA LEU A 70 -9.59 -13.72 2.08
C LEU A 70 -11.05 -14.17 2.25
N LEU A 71 -11.57 -14.08 3.47
CA LEU A 71 -12.97 -14.40 3.79
C LEU A 71 -13.83 -13.14 3.81
N ASP A 72 -13.38 -12.15 4.57
CA ASP A 72 -14.04 -10.87 4.68
C ASP A 72 -13.02 -9.75 4.50
N ARG A 73 -13.30 -8.85 3.55
CA ARG A 73 -12.40 -7.74 3.26
C ARG A 73 -12.65 -6.64 4.27
N PRO A 74 -11.63 -6.19 5.04
CA PRO A 74 -11.79 -5.07 5.94
C PRO A 74 -12.33 -3.85 5.21
N GLN A 75 -13.37 -3.22 5.77
CA GLN A 75 -13.95 -2.02 5.18
C GLN A 75 -12.94 -0.87 5.22
N SER A 76 -12.71 -0.28 4.05
CA SER A 76 -11.89 0.94 3.94
C SER A 76 -12.60 2.12 4.57
N ALA A 77 -11.86 3.01 5.23
CA ALA A 77 -12.37 4.31 5.66
C ALA A 77 -12.81 5.21 4.49
N PHE A 78 -12.33 4.91 3.27
CA PHE A 78 -12.70 5.58 2.03
C PHE A 78 -13.12 4.53 0.99
N PRO A 79 -14.36 3.97 1.08
CA PRO A 79 -14.81 2.92 0.17
C PRO A 79 -14.80 3.35 -1.30
N HIS A 80 -15.14 4.61 -1.59
CA HIS A 80 -15.17 5.16 -2.96
C HIS A 80 -13.81 5.24 -3.63
N LEU A 81 -12.71 5.18 -2.84
CA LEU A 81 -11.35 5.15 -3.36
C LEU A 81 -10.76 3.74 -3.39
N SER A 82 -11.46 2.74 -2.82
CA SER A 82 -10.92 1.39 -2.61
C SER A 82 -11.09 0.51 -3.84
N LEU A 83 -10.30 0.79 -4.88
CA LEU A 83 -10.27 -0.01 -6.10
C LEU A 83 -9.24 -1.14 -5.98
N THR A 84 -9.64 -2.34 -6.45
CA THR A 84 -8.70 -3.45 -6.68
C THR A 84 -7.93 -3.20 -7.97
N PRO A 85 -6.77 -3.88 -8.17
CA PRO A 85 -6.06 -3.80 -9.45
C PRO A 85 -6.96 -4.11 -10.66
N ALA A 86 -7.79 -5.17 -10.57
CA ALA A 86 -8.73 -5.52 -11.62
C ALA A 86 -9.78 -4.42 -11.88
N ALA A 87 -10.37 -3.85 -10.82
CA ALA A 87 -11.36 -2.77 -10.96
C ALA A 87 -10.73 -1.49 -11.56
N THR A 88 -9.50 -1.16 -11.16
CA THR A 88 -8.76 -0.02 -11.72
C THR A 88 -8.50 -0.21 -13.21
N ARG A 89 -8.10 -1.41 -13.65
CA ARG A 89 -7.93 -1.72 -15.08
C ARG A 89 -9.23 -1.62 -15.87
N THR A 90 -10.35 -2.06 -15.29
CA THR A 90 -11.67 -1.89 -15.92
C THR A 90 -11.95 -0.41 -16.18
N VAL A 91 -11.71 0.47 -15.19
CA VAL A 91 -11.89 1.92 -15.36
C VAL A 91 -10.97 2.47 -16.46
N PHE A 92 -9.72 2.02 -16.55
CA PHE A 92 -8.82 2.45 -17.63
C PHE A 92 -9.35 2.04 -19.02
N ALA A 93 -9.81 0.79 -19.15
CA ALA A 93 -10.36 0.27 -20.39
C ALA A 93 -11.65 1.01 -20.80
N GLU A 94 -12.56 1.26 -19.86
CA GLU A 94 -13.80 2.02 -20.09
C GLU A 94 -13.53 3.46 -20.55
N ARG A 95 -12.45 4.07 -20.06
CA ARG A 95 -11.99 5.41 -20.48
C ARG A 95 -11.14 5.40 -21.75
N GLY A 96 -10.84 4.23 -22.30
CA GLY A 96 -10.00 4.09 -23.49
C GLY A 96 -8.53 4.46 -23.28
N TRP A 97 -8.05 4.50 -22.03
CA TRP A 97 -6.64 4.81 -21.73
C TRP A 97 -5.74 3.62 -22.10
N LYS A 98 -4.71 3.87 -22.91
CA LYS A 98 -3.69 2.88 -23.30
C LYS A 98 -2.40 3.04 -22.51
N THR A 99 -2.10 4.26 -22.10
CA THR A 99 -0.91 4.64 -21.34
C THR A 99 -1.31 5.38 -20.07
N ILE A 100 -0.80 4.92 -18.93
CA ILE A 100 -1.16 5.44 -17.61
C ILE A 100 0.11 5.69 -16.81
N VAL A 101 0.18 6.82 -16.12
CA VAL A 101 1.20 7.05 -15.09
C VAL A 101 0.59 6.85 -13.71
N GLY A 102 1.24 6.03 -12.88
CA GLY A 102 0.91 5.90 -11.47
C GLY A 102 1.71 6.90 -10.64
N PHE A 103 1.03 7.77 -9.89
CA PHE A 103 1.68 8.69 -8.96
C PHE A 103 1.46 8.26 -7.51
N GLN A 104 2.50 7.73 -6.89
CA GLN A 104 2.52 7.36 -5.47
C GLN A 104 2.74 8.62 -4.61
N THR A 105 1.94 8.78 -3.56
CA THR A 105 2.20 9.80 -2.53
C THR A 105 1.67 9.37 -1.16
N ARG A 106 2.26 9.92 -0.10
CA ARG A 106 1.73 9.88 1.28
C ARG A 106 1.43 11.28 1.83
N ASN A 107 1.83 12.32 1.10
CA ASN A 107 1.77 13.72 1.48
C ASN A 107 0.78 14.46 0.57
N PRO A 108 0.19 15.58 1.04
CA PRO A 108 -0.53 16.51 0.18
C PRO A 108 0.26 16.86 -1.10
N VAL A 109 -0.43 16.97 -2.22
CA VAL A 109 0.18 17.32 -3.51
C VAL A 109 0.40 18.84 -3.55
N HIS A 110 1.65 19.28 -3.61
CA HIS A 110 2.05 20.67 -3.82
C HIS A 110 2.56 20.88 -5.25
N ARG A 111 2.94 22.12 -5.61
CA ARG A 111 3.29 22.51 -6.99
C ARG A 111 4.36 21.66 -7.67
N ALA A 112 5.39 21.20 -6.95
CA ALA A 112 6.40 20.32 -7.56
C ALA A 112 5.83 18.93 -7.94
N HIS A 113 4.93 18.36 -7.12
CA HIS A 113 4.23 17.13 -7.47
C HIS A 113 3.27 17.35 -8.64
N GLU A 114 2.54 18.47 -8.62
CA GLU A 114 1.64 18.88 -9.71
C GLU A 114 2.38 19.02 -11.05
N TYR A 115 3.57 19.63 -11.04
CA TYR A 115 4.41 19.78 -12.22
C TYR A 115 4.76 18.41 -12.82
N LEU A 116 5.24 17.46 -12.02
CA LEU A 116 5.57 16.11 -12.50
C LEU A 116 4.35 15.38 -13.07
N GLN A 117 3.19 15.50 -12.40
CA GLN A 117 1.94 14.90 -12.85
C GLN A 117 1.48 15.48 -14.19
N LYS A 118 1.54 16.81 -14.34
CA LYS A 118 1.14 17.50 -15.57
C LYS A 118 2.09 17.26 -16.72
N ALA A 119 3.40 17.29 -16.48
CA ALA A 119 4.40 16.95 -17.50
C ALA A 119 4.22 15.51 -18.02
N ALA A 120 3.88 14.55 -17.15
CA ALA A 120 3.56 13.20 -17.59
C ALA A 120 2.27 13.16 -18.43
N LEU A 121 1.23 13.88 -18.01
CA LEU A 121 -0.04 14.02 -18.74
C LEU A 121 0.09 14.69 -20.11
N GLU A 122 1.22 15.29 -20.47
CA GLU A 122 1.45 15.77 -21.85
C GLU A 122 1.63 14.61 -22.84
N GLN A 123 2.03 13.42 -22.38
CA GLN A 123 2.45 12.30 -23.24
C GLN A 123 1.65 11.00 -23.05
N ILE A 124 0.92 10.85 -21.95
CA ILE A 124 0.18 9.63 -21.60
C ILE A 124 -1.33 9.88 -21.67
N ASP A 125 -2.17 8.86 -21.66
CA ASP A 125 -3.63 9.05 -21.71
C ASP A 125 -4.21 9.51 -20.37
N GLY A 126 -3.75 8.93 -19.25
CA GLY A 126 -4.28 9.26 -17.93
C GLY A 126 -3.32 9.12 -16.75
N LEU A 127 -3.72 9.75 -15.65
CA LEU A 127 -3.02 9.76 -14.37
C LEU A 127 -3.81 8.96 -13.33
N LEU A 128 -3.17 7.96 -12.74
CA LEU A 128 -3.62 7.32 -11.51
C LEU A 128 -2.93 8.01 -10.32
N LEU A 129 -3.60 8.97 -9.68
CA LEU A 129 -3.16 9.52 -8.40
C LEU A 129 -3.47 8.47 -7.33
N HIS A 130 -2.43 7.84 -6.79
CA HIS A 130 -2.56 6.61 -6.01
C HIS A 130 -2.00 6.77 -4.58
N PRO A 131 -2.59 7.66 -3.75
CA PRO A 131 -2.09 7.94 -2.42
C PRO A 131 -2.24 6.76 -1.47
N LEU A 132 -1.32 6.67 -0.52
CA LEU A 132 -1.50 5.87 0.68
C LEU A 132 -2.49 6.55 1.61
N VAL A 133 -3.54 5.80 1.97
CA VAL A 133 -4.57 6.23 2.93
C VAL A 133 -4.63 5.35 4.17
N GLY A 134 -3.72 4.38 4.30
CA GLY A 134 -3.56 3.56 5.49
C GLY A 134 -2.99 4.33 6.69
N ALA A 135 -2.82 3.65 7.82
CA ALA A 135 -2.18 4.21 9.01
C ALA A 135 -0.79 4.76 8.62
N THR A 136 -0.67 6.08 8.67
CA THR A 136 0.60 6.79 8.49
C THR A 136 1.19 7.15 9.85
N LYS A 137 2.41 7.67 9.88
CA LYS A 137 3.08 8.03 11.15
C LYS A 137 2.24 9.07 11.90
N ASP A 138 2.31 9.09 13.24
CA ASP A 138 1.52 10.00 14.10
C ASP A 138 1.71 11.49 13.77
N ASP A 139 2.82 11.86 13.12
CA ASP A 139 3.13 13.23 12.69
C ASP A 139 2.52 13.62 11.33
N ASP A 140 1.83 12.71 10.64
CA ASP A 140 1.29 12.97 9.31
C ASP A 140 -0.10 13.63 9.35
N VAL A 141 -0.38 14.49 8.36
CA VAL A 141 -1.70 15.12 8.15
C VAL A 141 -2.81 14.03 8.17
N PRO A 142 -3.94 14.24 8.88
CA PRO A 142 -5.00 13.25 8.99
C PRO A 142 -5.46 12.73 7.62
N ALA A 143 -5.76 11.43 7.55
CA ALA A 143 -6.09 10.78 6.28
C ALA A 143 -7.27 11.44 5.55
N ALA A 144 -8.32 11.85 6.27
CA ALA A 144 -9.47 12.55 5.70
C ALA A 144 -9.08 13.91 5.10
N THR A 145 -8.21 14.67 5.77
CA THR A 145 -7.69 15.94 5.26
C THR A 145 -6.86 15.71 4.00
N ARG A 146 -5.97 14.71 3.97
CA ARG A 146 -5.20 14.38 2.77
C ARG A 146 -6.10 14.00 1.59
N VAL A 147 -7.06 13.11 1.81
CA VAL A 147 -8.04 12.71 0.79
C VAL A 147 -8.75 13.94 0.23
N ARG A 148 -9.24 14.82 1.10
CA ARG A 148 -9.93 16.05 0.68
C ARG A 148 -9.03 16.95 -0.15
N THR A 149 -7.74 17.09 0.21
CA THR A 149 -6.80 17.89 -0.59
C THR A 149 -6.58 17.33 -1.99
N TYR A 150 -6.53 16.00 -2.16
CA TYR A 150 -6.42 15.38 -3.48
C TYR A 150 -7.68 15.62 -4.31
N GLU A 151 -8.86 15.43 -3.71
CA GLU A 151 -10.15 15.64 -4.39
C GLU A 151 -10.28 17.08 -4.91
N VAL A 152 -10.04 18.08 -4.04
CA VAL A 152 -10.12 19.51 -4.41
C VAL A 152 -9.10 19.86 -5.49
N LEU A 153 -7.88 19.32 -5.39
CA LEU A 153 -6.86 19.56 -6.41
C LEU A 153 -7.28 19.01 -7.77
N LEU A 154 -7.71 17.75 -7.83
CA LEU A 154 -8.15 17.13 -9.08
C LEU A 154 -9.38 17.82 -9.66
N GLU A 155 -10.30 18.28 -8.80
CA GLU A 155 -11.51 18.97 -9.22
C GLU A 155 -11.23 20.34 -9.86
N GLY A 156 -10.32 21.11 -9.26
CA GLY A 156 -10.06 22.50 -9.65
C GLY A 156 -8.94 22.70 -10.66
N TYR A 157 -8.00 21.75 -10.78
CA TYR A 157 -6.73 21.98 -11.49
C TYR A 157 -6.34 20.89 -12.50
N TYR A 158 -7.18 19.86 -12.69
CA TYR A 158 -6.93 18.75 -13.61
C TYR A 158 -8.12 18.48 -14.57
N PRO A 159 -7.84 17.98 -15.79
CA PRO A 159 -8.88 17.43 -16.67
C PRO A 159 -9.50 16.17 -16.05
N ARG A 160 -10.79 16.25 -15.67
CA ARG A 160 -11.50 15.22 -14.89
C ARG A 160 -11.51 13.85 -15.60
N GLU A 161 -11.58 13.86 -16.93
CA GLU A 161 -11.60 12.69 -17.79
C GLU A 161 -10.24 11.98 -17.94
N ARG A 162 -9.15 12.61 -17.47
CA ARG A 162 -7.77 12.09 -17.56
C ARG A 162 -7.12 11.79 -16.21
N VAL A 163 -7.89 11.84 -15.12
CA VAL A 163 -7.39 11.55 -13.77
C VAL A 163 -8.27 10.53 -13.04
N LEU A 164 -7.65 9.63 -12.30
CA LEU A 164 -8.30 8.68 -11.41
C LEU A 164 -7.63 8.76 -10.04
N LEU A 165 -8.43 9.01 -9.00
CA LEU A 165 -8.01 8.93 -7.61
C LEU A 165 -8.37 7.55 -7.06
N ALA A 166 -7.38 6.80 -6.59
CA ALA A 166 -7.59 5.52 -5.92
C ALA A 166 -6.67 5.41 -4.70
N ALA A 167 -7.13 4.74 -3.67
CA ALA A 167 -6.38 4.47 -2.45
C ALA A 167 -5.44 3.28 -2.63
N TYR A 168 -4.15 3.46 -2.32
CA TYR A 168 -3.20 2.35 -2.28
C TYR A 168 -3.22 1.67 -0.90
N PRO A 169 -3.67 0.41 -0.78
CA PRO A 169 -3.90 -0.25 0.51
C PRO A 169 -2.63 -0.94 1.04
N ALA A 170 -1.53 -0.19 1.19
CA ALA A 170 -0.26 -0.72 1.70
C ALA A 170 0.27 0.09 2.89
N ALA A 171 1.23 -0.48 3.61
CA ALA A 171 1.98 0.22 4.65
C ALA A 171 3.34 0.68 4.10
N MET A 172 3.72 1.94 4.40
CA MET A 172 5.06 2.43 4.08
C MET A 172 6.11 1.70 4.93
N ARG A 173 7.12 1.20 4.26
CA ARG A 173 8.35 0.62 4.82
C ARG A 173 9.43 1.69 5.02
N TYR A 174 9.37 2.79 4.27
CA TYR A 174 10.43 3.81 4.20
C TYR A 174 11.77 3.23 3.71
N ALA A 175 11.74 2.22 2.84
CA ALA A 175 12.94 1.50 2.37
C ALA A 175 13.55 2.11 1.09
N GLY A 176 13.33 3.41 0.86
CA GLY A 176 13.94 4.18 -0.21
C GLY A 176 13.85 3.51 -1.60
N PRO A 177 14.97 3.30 -2.30
CA PRO A 177 14.98 2.72 -3.65
C PRO A 177 14.29 1.35 -3.77
N ARG A 178 14.41 0.47 -2.76
CA ARG A 178 13.78 -0.86 -2.80
C ARG A 178 12.26 -0.75 -2.74
N GLU A 179 11.76 0.18 -1.93
CA GLU A 179 10.33 0.45 -1.85
C GLU A 179 9.80 1.17 -3.09
N ALA A 180 10.62 2.01 -3.75
CA ALA A 180 10.25 2.60 -5.03
C ALA A 180 9.98 1.52 -6.10
N LEU A 181 10.81 0.47 -6.15
CA LEU A 181 10.56 -0.70 -7.02
C LEU A 181 9.29 -1.46 -6.63
N LEU A 182 9.06 -1.67 -5.35
CA LEU A 182 7.81 -2.29 -4.86
C LEU A 182 6.58 -1.49 -5.30
N HIS A 183 6.64 -0.16 -5.18
CA HIS A 183 5.58 0.72 -5.65
C HIS A 183 5.36 0.60 -7.16
N ALA A 184 6.44 0.59 -7.95
CA ALA A 184 6.36 0.45 -9.40
C ALA A 184 5.72 -0.90 -9.81
N ILE A 185 6.19 -2.01 -9.24
CA ILE A 185 5.63 -3.36 -9.50
C ILE A 185 4.16 -3.40 -9.10
N SER A 186 3.81 -2.84 -7.94
CA SER A 186 2.40 -2.79 -7.55
C SER A 186 1.57 -2.03 -8.57
N ARG A 187 2.00 -0.85 -9.03
CA ARG A 187 1.25 -0.06 -10.01
C ARG A 187 1.22 -0.71 -11.39
N GLN A 188 2.22 -1.52 -11.73
CA GLN A 188 2.19 -2.35 -12.93
C GLN A 188 1.08 -3.40 -12.90
N ASN A 189 0.58 -3.79 -11.71
CA ASN A 189 -0.57 -4.69 -11.57
C ASN A 189 -1.92 -3.97 -11.57
N TYR A 190 -1.96 -2.68 -11.19
CA TYR A 190 -3.13 -1.82 -11.31
C TYR A 190 -3.34 -1.33 -12.75
#